data_AF-A0A929CEI0-F1
#
_entry.id   AF-A0A929CEI0-F1
#
_cell.length_a   1.000
_cell.length_b   1.000
_cell.length_c   1.000
_cell.angle_alpha   90.00
_cell.angle_beta   90.00
_cell.angle_gamma   90.00
#
_symmetry.space_group_name_H-M   'P 1'
#
loop_
_entity.id
_entity.type
_entity.pdbx_description
1 polymer ?
#
loop_
_entity_poly.entity_id
_entity_poly.type
_entity_poly.pdbx_seq_one_letter_code
_entity_poly.pdbx_strand_id
1 'polypeptide(L)'
;LISSIAGVWMFYVQHQFKEVIWERNENWDYKAMAMKGSSFYKLPRILQFFTGNIGYHHIHHLGPKIPNYYLEKCHRENPIFQKEALTFRPSLQSVRYRLWDEEKHKLVSFREALQ
;
A
#
# COMPACT_ATOMS: atom_id res chain seq x y z
N LEU A 1 2.70 -19.46 -12.29
CA LEU A 1 1.51 -19.52 -11.42
C LEU A 1 1.79 -18.94 -10.03
N ILE A 2 2.62 -19.58 -9.19
CA ILE A 2 2.88 -19.08 -7.82
C ILE A 2 3.51 -17.68 -7.82
N SER A 3 4.54 -17.45 -8.63
CA SER A 3 5.19 -16.13 -8.76
C SER A 3 4.21 -15.04 -9.21
N SER A 4 3.34 -15.35 -10.18
CA SER A 4 2.31 -14.45 -10.68
C SER A 4 1.30 -14.07 -9.60
N ILE A 5 0.82 -15.06 -8.83
CA ILE A 5 -0.11 -14.85 -7.73
C ILE A 5 0.55 -13.97 -6.65
N ALA A 6 1.80 -14.26 -6.29
CA ALA A 6 2.54 -13.48 -5.31
C ALA A 6 2.77 -12.03 -5.77
N GLY A 7 3.09 -11.83 -7.05
CA GLY A 7 3.25 -10.50 -7.63
C GLY A 7 1.96 -9.69 -7.62
N VAL A 8 0.85 -10.28 -8.10
CA VAL A 8 -0.47 -9.64 -8.06
C VAL A 8 -0.88 -9.32 -6.62
N TRP A 9 -0.67 -10.25 -5.70
CA TRP A 9 -0.95 -10.04 -4.28
C TRP A 9 -0.19 -8.84 -3.71
N MET A 10 1.11 -8.73 -4.02
CA MET A 10 1.96 -7.64 -3.54
C MET A 10 1.37 -6.27 -3.91
N PHE A 11 1.07 -6.05 -5.20
CA PHE A 11 0.52 -4.79 -5.68
C PHE A 11 -0.94 -4.58 -5.25
N TYR A 12 -1.72 -5.65 -5.14
CA TYR A 12 -3.10 -5.58 -4.65
C TYR A 12 -3.14 -5.02 -3.23
N VAL A 13 -2.42 -5.61 -2.27
CA VAL A 13 -2.46 -5.13 -0.87
C VAL A 13 -1.72 -3.81 -0.66
N GLN A 14 -0.90 -3.40 -1.62
CA GLN A 14 -0.30 -2.08 -1.66
C GLN A 14 -1.33 -0.98 -1.97
N HIS A 15 -2.40 -1.27 -2.72
CA HIS A 15 -3.40 -0.27 -3.12
C HIS A 15 -4.84 -0.58 -2.68
N GLN A 16 -5.06 -1.78 -2.12
CA GLN A 16 -6.32 -2.24 -1.58
C GLN A 16 -6.11 -2.62 -0.11
N PHE A 17 -6.39 -1.68 0.78
CA PHE A 17 -6.31 -1.88 2.23
C PHE A 17 -7.27 -0.91 2.91
N LYS A 18 -7.58 -1.16 4.19
CA LYS A 18 -8.68 -0.50 4.90
C LYS A 18 -8.57 1.02 4.94
N GLU A 19 -7.37 1.55 5.17
CA GLU A 19 -7.10 2.98 5.33
C GLU A 19 -6.64 3.67 4.04
N VAL A 20 -6.78 3.02 2.88
CA VAL A 20 -6.38 3.64 1.60
C VAL A 20 -7.25 4.85 1.29
N ILE A 21 -6.64 5.88 0.71
CA ILE A 21 -7.35 7.01 0.15
C ILE A 21 -7.27 6.93 -1.37
N TRP A 22 -8.40 7.12 -2.03
CA TRP A 22 -8.50 7.36 -3.48
C TRP A 22 -9.08 8.76 -3.68
N GLU A 23 -8.57 9.44 -4.70
CA GLU A 23 -9.00 10.81 -5.02
C GLU A 23 -9.38 10.92 -6.48
N ARG A 24 -10.37 11.78 -6.75
CA ARG A 24 -10.70 12.21 -8.12
C ARG A 24 -9.55 13.05 -8.66
N ASN A 25 -9.38 13.04 -9.98
CA ASN A 25 -8.28 13.73 -10.65
C ASN A 25 -8.19 15.22 -10.29
N GLU A 26 -9.33 15.89 -10.08
CA GLU A 26 -9.42 17.31 -9.72
C GLU A 26 -8.77 17.63 -8.36
N ASN A 27 -8.83 16.68 -7.41
CA ASN A 27 -8.29 16.83 -6.05
C ASN A 27 -6.98 16.05 -5.85
N TRP A 28 -6.44 15.48 -6.92
CA TRP A 28 -5.32 14.55 -6.82
C TRP A 28 -4.01 15.31 -6.56
N ASP A 29 -3.41 15.07 -5.39
CA ASP A 29 -2.07 15.54 -5.06
C ASP A 29 -1.07 14.39 -5.06
N TYR A 30 0.00 14.54 -5.83
CA TYR A 30 1.02 13.50 -6.00
C TYR A 30 1.62 13.04 -4.67
N LYS A 31 1.98 13.99 -3.80
CA LYS A 31 2.67 13.67 -2.54
C LYS A 31 1.71 12.99 -1.56
N ALA A 32 0.48 13.50 -1.47
CA ALA A 32 -0.58 12.92 -0.67
C ALA A 32 -0.89 11.50 -1.13
N MET A 33 -1.02 11.27 -2.45
CA MET A 33 -1.35 9.94 -2.97
C MET A 33 -0.20 8.95 -2.89
N ALA A 34 1.05 9.40 -3.06
CA ALA A 34 2.19 8.56 -2.78
C ALA A 34 2.17 8.06 -1.32
N MET A 35 1.87 8.93 -0.36
CA MET A 35 1.91 8.62 1.07
C MET A 35 0.66 7.89 1.59
N LYS A 36 -0.53 8.25 1.13
CA LYS A 36 -1.82 7.76 1.66
C LYS A 36 -2.54 6.79 0.72
N GLY A 37 -2.27 6.86 -0.58
CA GLY A 37 -2.83 5.97 -1.61
C GLY A 37 -2.11 4.62 -1.73
N SER A 38 -1.05 4.39 -0.96
CA SER A 38 -0.35 3.11 -0.91
C SER A 38 -0.02 2.67 0.52
N SER A 39 0.02 1.36 0.77
CA SER A 39 0.37 0.81 2.09
C SER A 39 1.88 0.70 2.29
N PHE A 40 2.31 0.63 3.55
CA PHE A 40 3.64 0.14 3.91
C PHE A 40 3.53 -1.35 4.23
N TYR A 41 3.90 -2.20 3.28
CA TYR A 41 3.78 -3.65 3.44
C TYR A 41 5.06 -4.26 4.03
N LYS A 42 5.07 -4.40 5.36
CA LYS A 42 6.20 -4.90 6.13
C LYS A 42 6.27 -6.43 6.04
N LEU A 43 7.18 -6.89 5.20
CA LEU A 43 7.46 -8.31 5.00
C LEU A 43 8.58 -8.79 5.95
N PRO A 44 8.59 -10.09 6.32
CA PRO A 44 9.77 -10.72 6.93
C PRO A 44 11.00 -10.57 6.03
N ARG A 45 12.20 -10.51 6.63
CA ARG A 45 13.48 -10.25 5.94
C ARG A 45 13.69 -11.06 4.65
N ILE A 46 13.34 -12.34 4.65
CA ILE A 46 13.49 -13.23 3.49
C ILE A 46 12.61 -12.75 2.32
N LEU A 47 11.33 -12.49 2.58
CA LEU A 47 10.40 -11.99 1.56
C LEU A 47 10.70 -10.55 1.15
N GLN A 48 11.17 -9.73 2.08
CA GLN A 48 11.65 -8.38 1.80
C GLN A 48 12.83 -8.40 0.79
N PHE A 49 13.75 -9.37 0.91
CA PHE A 49 14.84 -9.55 -0.04
C PHE A 49 14.33 -9.94 -1.44
N PHE A 50 13.47 -10.95 -1.54
CA PHE A 50 12.94 -11.40 -2.83
C PHE A 50 12.07 -10.37 -3.54
N THR A 51 11.39 -9.52 -2.78
CA THR A 51 10.58 -8.41 -3.31
C THR A 51 11.40 -7.16 -3.58
N GLY A 52 12.72 -7.18 -3.29
CA GLY A 52 13.61 -6.04 -3.43
C GLY A 52 13.06 -4.83 -2.70
N ASN A 53 12.70 -4.94 -1.43
CA ASN A 53 12.19 -3.84 -0.61
C ASN A 53 10.95 -3.09 -1.14
N ILE A 54 10.25 -3.57 -2.16
CA ILE A 54 9.11 -2.82 -2.74
C ILE A 54 7.95 -2.64 -1.76
N GLY A 55 7.95 -3.35 -0.61
CA GLY A 55 7.04 -3.13 0.51
C GLY A 55 7.01 -1.69 1.04
N TYR A 56 8.10 -0.91 0.87
CA TYR A 56 8.13 0.54 1.12
C TYR A 56 7.52 1.33 -0.05
N HIS A 57 6.33 0.91 -0.50
CA HIS A 57 5.76 1.33 -1.78
C HIS A 57 5.42 2.82 -1.83
N HIS A 58 5.07 3.41 -0.70
CA HIS A 58 4.81 4.84 -0.57
C HIS A 58 6.03 5.70 -0.89
N ILE A 59 7.23 5.25 -0.50
CA ILE A 59 8.49 5.92 -0.82
C ILE A 59 8.83 5.70 -2.30
N HIS A 60 8.58 4.51 -2.83
CA HIS A 60 8.77 4.22 -4.26
C HIS A 60 7.89 5.11 -5.14
N HIS A 61 6.61 5.30 -4.78
CA HIS A 61 5.72 6.21 -5.50
C HIS A 61 6.19 7.67 -5.43
N LEU A 62 6.65 8.11 -4.26
CA LEU A 62 7.11 9.48 -4.06
C LEU A 62 8.46 9.78 -4.73
N GLY A 63 9.33 8.77 -4.82
CA GLY A 63 10.68 8.88 -5.33
C GLY A 63 11.07 7.64 -6.13
N PRO A 64 10.48 7.41 -7.32
CA PRO A 64 10.71 6.18 -8.10
C PRO A 64 12.16 6.03 -8.59
N LYS A 65 12.94 7.12 -8.57
CA LYS A 65 14.37 7.11 -8.88
C LYS A 65 15.24 6.58 -7.74
N ILE A 66 14.72 6.46 -6.52
CA ILE A 66 15.44 5.88 -5.38
C ILE A 66 15.56 4.38 -5.63
N PRO A 67 16.77 3.81 -5.73
CA PRO A 67 16.92 2.39 -5.87
C PRO A 67 16.29 1.64 -4.70
N ASN A 68 15.58 0.55 -5.01
CA ASN A 68 14.85 -0.27 -4.06
C ASN A 68 15.65 -0.64 -2.78
N TYR A 69 16.94 -0.97 -2.93
CA TYR A 69 17.81 -1.31 -1.80
C TYR A 69 18.06 -0.15 -0.81
N TYR A 70 17.78 1.09 -1.19
CA TYR A 70 17.82 2.25 -0.29
C TYR A 70 16.49 2.59 0.38
N LEU A 71 15.36 1.99 -0.02
CA LEU A 71 14.04 2.37 0.52
C LEU A 71 13.91 2.16 2.04
N GLU A 72 14.47 1.06 2.58
CA GLU A 72 14.50 0.82 4.04
C GLU A 72 15.30 1.90 4.78
N LYS A 73 16.45 2.32 4.20
CA LYS A 73 17.28 3.39 4.75
C LYS A 73 16.51 4.71 4.73
N CYS A 74 15.93 5.07 3.59
CA CYS A 74 15.09 6.26 3.44
C CYS A 74 13.96 6.27 4.47
N HIS A 75 13.24 5.16 4.63
CA HIS A 75 12.16 5.04 5.61
C HIS A 75 12.65 5.32 7.03
N ARG A 76 13.76 4.68 7.44
CA ARG A 76 14.31 4.81 8.80
C ARG A 76 14.84 6.20 9.10
N GLU A 77 15.46 6.86 8.13
CA GLU A 77 16.11 8.17 8.32
C GLU A 77 15.15 9.35 8.25
N ASN A 78 13.92 9.14 7.78
CA ASN A 78 12.96 10.21 7.54
C ASN A 78 11.64 9.92 8.28
N PRO A 79 11.37 10.61 9.42
CA PRO A 79 10.14 10.42 10.20
C PRO A 79 8.85 10.59 9.40
N ILE A 80 8.85 11.44 8.36
CA ILE A 80 7.70 11.65 7.47
C ILE A 80 7.26 10.37 6.73
N PHE A 81 8.15 9.39 6.55
CA PHE A 81 7.83 8.13 5.90
C PHE A 81 7.31 7.05 6.85
N GLN A 82 7.25 7.33 8.15
CA GLN A 82 6.71 6.43 9.15
C GLN A 82 5.18 6.40 9.03
N LYS A 83 4.62 5.21 8.82
CA LYS A 83 3.18 4.98 8.78
C LYS A 83 2.86 3.57 9.28
N GLU A 84 1.58 3.32 9.54
CA GLU A 84 1.12 2.00 9.98
C GLU A 84 1.52 0.91 8.98
N ALA A 85 2.11 -0.15 9.52
CA ALA A 85 2.63 -1.26 8.74
C ALA A 85 1.52 -2.29 8.50
N LEU A 86 1.22 -2.55 7.24
CA LEU A 86 0.47 -3.72 6.84
C LEU A 86 1.41 -4.94 6.91
N THR A 87 1.02 -5.99 7.62
CA THR A 87 1.77 -7.25 7.66
C THR A 87 0.97 -8.36 6.98
N PHE A 88 1.59 -9.52 6.75
CA PHE A 88 0.99 -10.60 5.94
C PHE A 88 -0.38 -11.08 6.45
N ARG A 89 -0.59 -11.19 7.77
CA ARG A 89 -1.87 -11.68 8.30
C ARG A 89 -2.99 -10.63 8.15
N PRO A 90 -2.81 -9.36 8.57
CA PRO A 90 -3.79 -8.31 8.32
C PRO A 90 -4.07 -8.09 6.83
N SER A 91 -3.09 -8.25 5.94
CA SER A 91 -3.31 -8.06 4.50
C SER A 91 -4.28 -9.06 3.90
N LEU A 92 -4.47 -10.23 4.50
CA LEU A 92 -5.53 -11.17 4.09
C LEU A 92 -6.94 -10.58 4.24
N GLN A 93 -7.14 -9.62 5.14
CA GLN A 93 -8.43 -8.93 5.29
C GLN A 93 -8.71 -7.97 4.13
N SER A 94 -7.67 -7.52 3.41
CA SER A 94 -7.79 -6.59 2.29
C SER A 94 -8.73 -7.07 1.18
N VAL A 95 -8.85 -8.40 0.97
CA VAL A 95 -9.70 -9.00 -0.06
C VAL A 95 -11.20 -8.73 0.13
N ARG A 96 -11.58 -8.29 1.34
CA ARG A 96 -12.97 -7.96 1.70
C ARG A 96 -13.35 -6.57 1.20
N TYR A 97 -12.39 -5.66 1.09
CA TYR A 97 -12.59 -4.29 0.63
C TYR A 97 -12.63 -4.27 -0.90
N ARG A 98 -13.78 -3.92 -1.49
CA ARG A 98 -14.00 -4.04 -2.95
C ARG A 98 -14.68 -2.84 -3.58
N LEU A 99 -15.33 -2.01 -2.78
CA LEU A 99 -16.06 -0.84 -3.24
C LEU A 99 -15.48 0.40 -2.58
N TRP A 100 -15.44 1.49 -3.32
CA TRP A 100 -15.13 2.81 -2.77
C TRP A 100 -16.45 3.49 -2.40
N ASP A 101 -16.59 3.85 -1.13
CA ASP A 101 -17.71 4.62 -0.61
C ASP A 101 -17.34 6.11 -0.70
N GLU A 102 -17.96 6.82 -1.65
CA GLU A 102 -17.67 8.24 -1.94
C GLU A 102 -18.07 9.16 -0.78
N GLU A 103 -19.14 8.83 -0.03
CA GLU A 103 -19.58 9.66 1.09
C GLU A 103 -18.66 9.49 2.30
N LYS A 104 -18.19 8.27 2.55
CA LYS A 104 -17.31 7.95 3.69
C LYS A 104 -15.83 8.04 3.37
N HIS A 105 -15.46 8.31 2.12
CA HIS A 105 -14.08 8.36 1.61
C HIS A 105 -13.22 7.17 2.06
N LYS A 106 -13.74 5.95 1.90
CA LYS A 106 -13.03 4.74 2.30
C LYS A 106 -13.42 3.54 1.45
N LEU A 107 -12.54 2.55 1.42
CA LEU A 107 -12.92 1.25 0.90
C LEU A 107 -13.82 0.49 1.87
N VAL A 108 -14.86 -0.14 1.33
CA VAL A 108 -15.85 -0.93 2.06
C VAL A 108 -16.03 -2.31 1.41
N SER A 109 -16.51 -3.25 2.20
CA SER A 109 -16.98 -4.54 1.72
C SER A 109 -18.40 -4.46 1.16
N PHE A 110 -18.80 -5.45 0.36
CA PHE A 110 -20.19 -5.55 -0.13
C PHE A 110 -21.21 -5.54 1.02
N ARG A 111 -20.87 -6.15 2.15
CA ARG A 111 -21.74 -6.16 3.33
C ARG A 111 -21.94 -4.76 3.92
N GLU A 112 -20.88 -3.96 3.98
CA GLU A 112 -20.95 -2.58 4.49
C GLU A 112 -21.63 -1.63 3.51
N ALA A 113 -21.60 -1.91 2.21
CA ALA A 113 -22.26 -1.09 1.19
C ALA A 113 -23.77 -1.35 1.05
N LEU A 114 -24.26 -2.49 1.55
CA LEU A 114 -25.68 -2.85 1.54
C LEU A 114 -26.43 -2.41 2.81
N GLN A 115 -25.75 -1.71 3.72
CA GLN A 115 -26.29 -1.14 4.96
C GLN A 115 -26.54 0.34 4.78
#